data_AF-A0AAD6ZM93-F1
#
_entry.id   AF-A0AAD6ZM93-F1
#
_cell.length_a   1.000
_cell.length_b   1.000
_cell.length_c   1.000
_cell.angle_alpha   90.00
_cell.angle_beta   90.00
_cell.angle_gamma   90.00
#
_symmetry.space_group_name_H-M   'P 1'
#
loop_
_entity.id
_entity.type
_entity.pdbx_description
1 polymer ?
#
loop_
_entity_poly.entity_id
_entity_poly.type
_entity_poly.pdbx_seq_one_letter_code
_entity_poly.pdbx_strand_id
1 'polypeptide(L)'
;MHSPFQKLLHTNFVPTDAECKSIRDFLQSPRQDLRDLTEEIARLQALIDEASLRRSELEKFIDAHLALVSLVRRLADEDISLETLSSTRNPALSSNEASLLLCQICKSWRNVAHDAASMGVIHIVVP
;
A
#
# COMPACT_ATOMS: atom_id res chain seq x y z
N MET A 1 15.08 37.78 -0.23
CA MET A 1 15.70 38.46 -1.38
C MET A 1 15.77 39.95 -1.09
N HIS A 2 16.90 40.60 -1.33
CA HIS A 2 17.01 42.05 -1.21
C HIS A 2 16.60 42.69 -2.54
N SER A 3 15.53 43.50 -2.54
CA SER A 3 15.11 44.27 -3.71
C SER A 3 15.49 45.74 -3.56
N PRO A 4 16.11 46.39 -4.56
CA PRO A 4 16.32 47.83 -4.53
C PRO A 4 15.00 48.60 -4.57
N PHE A 5 13.91 47.95 -4.99
CA PHE A 5 12.57 48.52 -5.08
C PHE A 5 11.70 48.24 -3.84
N GLN A 6 12.29 47.74 -2.74
CA GLN A 6 11.55 47.30 -1.54
C GLN A 6 10.50 48.31 -1.04
N LYS A 7 10.83 49.62 -1.07
CA LYS A 7 9.94 50.69 -0.62
C LYS A 7 8.75 50.95 -1.53
N LEU A 8 8.83 50.52 -2.79
CA LEU A 8 7.80 50.70 -3.81
C LEU A 8 6.86 49.49 -3.89
N LEU A 9 7.32 48.31 -3.46
CA LEU A 9 6.51 47.10 -3.45
C LEU A 9 5.28 47.27 -2.52
N HIS A 10 4.15 46.70 -2.94
CA HIS A 10 2.88 46.75 -2.20
C HIS A 10 2.32 48.16 -1.96
N THR A 11 2.69 49.12 -2.82
CA THR A 11 2.13 50.48 -2.84
C THR A 11 1.33 50.71 -4.12
N ASN A 12 0.52 51.77 -4.14
CA ASN A 12 -0.16 52.24 -5.35
C ASN A 12 0.75 53.14 -6.22
N PHE A 13 2.06 53.07 -6.05
CA PHE A 13 3.02 53.84 -6.84
C PHE A 13 2.96 53.42 -8.31
N VAL A 14 2.89 54.40 -9.22
CA VAL A 14 2.94 54.16 -10.66
C VAL A 14 4.37 54.45 -11.14
N PRO A 15 5.15 53.43 -11.49
CA PRO A 15 6.52 53.63 -11.97
C PRO A 15 6.55 54.30 -13.34
N THR A 16 7.57 55.12 -13.56
CA THR A 16 7.90 55.68 -14.87
C THR A 16 8.42 54.61 -15.84
N ASP A 17 8.49 54.92 -17.14
CA ASP A 17 9.02 53.98 -18.14
C ASP A 17 10.46 53.55 -17.87
N ALA A 18 11.29 54.47 -17.37
CA ALA A 18 12.67 54.19 -16.99
C ALA A 18 12.75 53.23 -15.78
N GLU A 19 11.91 53.43 -14.76
CA GLU A 19 11.81 52.53 -13.61
C GLU A 19 11.25 51.16 -14.02
N CYS A 20 10.25 51.14 -14.90
CA CYS A 20 9.72 49.90 -15.48
C CYS A 20 10.80 49.09 -16.21
N LYS A 21 11.73 49.76 -16.91
CA LYS A 21 12.88 49.08 -17.53
C LYS A 21 13.83 48.52 -16.48
N SER A 22 14.23 49.33 -15.50
CA SER A 22 15.12 48.91 -14.41
C SER A 22 14.57 47.73 -13.60
N ILE A 23 13.25 47.73 -13.32
CA ILE A 23 12.59 46.62 -12.64
C ILE A 23 12.62 45.35 -13.50
N ARG A 24 12.33 45.46 -14.80
CA ARG A 24 12.38 44.32 -15.72
C ARG A 24 13.78 43.72 -15.82
N ASP A 25 14.80 44.56 -15.92
CA ASP A 25 16.20 44.14 -15.98
C ASP A 25 16.63 43.45 -14.68
N PHE A 26 16.26 44.02 -13.52
CA PHE A 26 16.50 43.40 -12.21
C PHE A 26 15.84 42.02 -12.07
N LEU A 27 14.64 41.83 -12.65
CA LEU A 27 13.90 40.57 -12.57
C LEU A 27 14.42 39.47 -13.52
N GLN A 28 15.36 39.76 -14.43
CA GLN A 28 15.86 38.74 -15.37
C GLN A 28 16.55 37.57 -14.64
N SER A 29 17.47 37.87 -13.72
CA SER A 29 18.18 36.83 -12.94
C SER A 29 17.23 36.03 -12.04
N PRO A 30 16.38 36.64 -11.19
CA PRO A 30 15.39 35.90 -10.41
C PRO A 30 14.45 35.03 -11.24
N ARG A 31 14.08 35.46 -12.45
CA ARG A 31 13.26 34.66 -13.36
C ARG A 31 14.02 33.48 -13.91
N GLN A 32 15.30 33.63 -14.21
CA GLN A 32 16.13 32.51 -14.64
C GLN A 32 16.31 31.50 -13.51
N ASP A 33 16.65 31.96 -12.30
CA ASP A 33 16.79 31.10 -11.12
C ASP A 33 15.49 30.33 -10.83
N LEU A 34 14.34 30.99 -10.96
CA LEU A 34 13.03 30.35 -10.79
C LEU A 34 12.79 29.26 -11.84
N ARG A 35 13.18 29.49 -13.10
CA ARG A 35 13.05 28.50 -14.17
C ARG A 35 13.95 27.30 -13.90
N ASP A 36 15.21 27.54 -13.54
CA ASP A 36 16.19 26.49 -13.27
C ASP A 36 15.74 25.62 -12.09
N LEU A 37 15.22 26.25 -11.01
CA LEU A 37 14.64 25.53 -9.89
C LEU A 37 13.40 24.73 -10.28
N THR A 38 12.55 25.27 -11.14
CA THR A 38 11.34 24.57 -11.61
C THR A 38 11.72 23.33 -12.43
N GLU A 39 12.72 23.44 -13.30
CA GLU A 39 13.24 22.32 -14.09
C GLU A 39 13.87 21.25 -13.20
N GLU A 40 14.65 21.65 -12.19
CA GLU A 40 15.26 20.71 -11.24
C GLU A 40 14.22 20.00 -10.38
N ILE A 41 13.17 20.70 -9.92
CA ILE A 41 12.04 20.09 -9.22
C ILE A 41 11.36 19.04 -10.10
N ALA A 42 11.10 19.36 -11.37
CA ALA A 42 10.49 18.41 -12.29
C ALA A 42 11.36 17.16 -12.51
N ARG A 43 12.68 17.35 -12.65
CA ARG A 43 13.64 16.25 -12.78
C ARG A 43 13.65 15.35 -11.55
N LEU A 44 13.70 15.93 -10.35
CA LEU A 44 13.70 15.18 -9.10
C LEU A 44 12.38 14.44 -8.89
N GLN A 45 11.24 15.05 -9.25
CA GLN A 45 9.94 14.41 -9.16
C GLN A 45 9.86 13.16 -10.04
N ALA A 46 10.39 13.23 -11.28
CA ALA A 46 10.43 12.06 -12.16
C ALA A 46 11.24 10.89 -11.55
N LEU A 47 12.37 11.18 -10.89
CA LEU A 47 13.16 10.16 -10.19
C LEU A 47 12.44 9.57 -8.99
N ILE A 48 11.71 10.40 -8.23
CA ILE A 48 10.88 9.95 -7.11
C ILE A 48 9.76 9.02 -7.61
N ASP A 49 9.13 9.38 -8.72
CA ASP A 49 8.03 8.61 -9.30
C ASP A 49 8.53 7.24 -9.79
N GLU A 50 9.67 7.20 -10.49
CA GLU A 50 10.32 5.95 -10.92
C GLU A 50 10.69 5.05 -9.73
N ALA A 51 11.36 5.61 -8.71
CA ALA A 51 11.75 4.86 -7.52
C ALA A 51 10.52 4.34 -6.74
N SER A 52 9.44 5.14 -6.68
CA SER A 52 8.21 4.75 -6.00
C SER A 52 7.48 3.63 -6.73
N LEU A 53 7.45 3.65 -8.06
CA LEU A 53 6.91 2.56 -8.87
C LEU A 53 7.66 1.26 -8.56
N ARG A 54 8.99 1.29 -8.67
CA ARG A 54 9.84 0.11 -8.39
C ARG A 54 9.68 -0.40 -6.96
N ARG A 55 9.54 0.50 -5.98
CA ARG A 55 9.27 0.12 -4.59
C ARG A 55 7.95 -0.64 -4.48
N SER A 56 6.88 -0.13 -5.08
CA SER A 56 5.55 -0.77 -5.02
C SER A 56 5.55 -2.16 -5.68
N GLU A 57 6.27 -2.33 -6.78
CA GLU A 57 6.42 -3.64 -7.43
C GLU A 57 7.14 -4.64 -6.52
N LEU A 58 8.21 -4.22 -5.87
CA LEU A 58 8.96 -5.05 -4.93
C LEU A 58 8.15 -5.39 -3.67
N GLU A 59 7.41 -4.43 -3.12
CA GLU A 59 6.51 -4.66 -1.98
C GLU A 59 5.50 -5.76 -2.32
N LYS A 60 4.81 -5.65 -3.47
CA LYS A 60 3.86 -6.68 -3.93
C LYS A 60 4.53 -8.04 -4.12
N PHE A 61 5.73 -8.07 -4.69
CA PHE A 61 6.48 -9.31 -4.87
C PHE A 61 6.82 -9.96 -3.53
N ILE A 62 7.34 -9.19 -2.58
CA ILE A 62 7.68 -9.67 -1.24
C ILE A 62 6.43 -10.18 -0.52
N ASP A 63 5.34 -9.41 -0.53
CA ASP A 63 4.09 -9.78 0.12
C ASP A 63 3.52 -11.08 -0.43
N ALA A 64 3.57 -11.28 -1.75
CA ALA A 64 3.15 -12.53 -2.37
C ALA A 64 3.94 -13.75 -1.88
N HIS A 65 5.25 -13.60 -1.66
CA HIS A 65 6.10 -14.68 -1.15
C HIS A 65 5.90 -14.89 0.35
N LEU A 66 5.79 -13.82 1.13
CA LEU A 66 5.47 -13.91 2.55
C LEU A 66 4.11 -14.58 2.77
N ALA A 67 3.13 -14.37 1.88
CA ALA A 67 1.85 -15.05 1.93
C ALA A 67 1.93 -16.58 1.70
N LEU A 68 2.94 -17.06 0.96
CA LEU A 68 3.21 -18.50 0.83
C LEU A 68 3.81 -19.09 2.11
N VAL A 69 4.61 -18.28 2.79
CA VAL A 69 5.39 -18.65 3.98
C VAL A 69 4.60 -18.31 5.27
N SER A 70 3.44 -17.66 5.18
CA SER A 70 2.57 -17.42 6.34
C SER A 70 2.19 -18.74 7.02
N LEU A 71 2.22 -18.75 8.35
CA LEU A 71 2.00 -19.92 9.22
C LEU A 71 0.67 -20.65 8.91
N VAL A 72 -0.32 -19.92 8.39
CA VAL A 72 -1.62 -20.46 7.95
C VAL A 72 -1.51 -21.39 6.74
N ARG A 73 -0.39 -21.48 6.02
CA ARG A 73 -0.15 -22.54 5.02
C ARG A 73 0.81 -23.62 5.49
N ARG A 74 1.42 -23.45 6.68
CA ARG A 74 2.50 -24.27 7.21
C ARG A 74 2.22 -24.95 8.54
N LEU A 75 1.05 -24.72 9.15
CA LEU A 75 0.53 -25.68 10.12
C LEU A 75 0.44 -27.03 9.40
N ALA A 76 1.19 -27.99 9.93
CA ALA A 76 1.18 -29.35 9.42
C ALA A 76 -0.27 -29.86 9.48
N ASP A 77 -0.68 -30.55 8.41
CA ASP A 77 -2.02 -31.10 8.24
C ASP A 77 -2.48 -31.93 9.48
N GLU A 78 -1.53 -32.51 10.21
CA GLU A 78 -1.73 -33.29 11.45
C GLU A 78 -2.27 -32.44 12.63
N ASP A 79 -1.71 -31.25 12.88
CA ASP A 79 -2.07 -30.43 14.06
C ASP A 79 -3.46 -29.79 13.90
N ILE A 80 -3.82 -29.41 12.67
CA ILE A 80 -5.13 -28.83 12.35
C ILE A 80 -6.23 -29.90 12.42
N SER A 81 -5.95 -31.11 11.93
CA SER A 81 -6.90 -32.23 11.97
C SER A 81 -7.30 -32.57 13.41
N LEU A 82 -6.33 -32.62 14.33
CA LEU A 82 -6.57 -32.93 15.75
C LEU A 82 -7.36 -31.84 16.49
N GLU A 83 -7.11 -30.55 16.23
CA GLU A 83 -7.86 -29.46 16.89
C GLU A 83 -9.30 -29.30 16.35
N THR A 84 -9.56 -29.73 15.12
CA THR A 84 -10.88 -29.57 14.47
C THR A 84 -11.85 -30.69 14.78
N LEU A 85 -11.34 -31.83 15.21
CA LEU A 85 -12.12 -32.93 15.74
C LEU A 85 -12.54 -32.55 17.17
N SER A 86 -13.80 -32.10 17.34
CA SER A 86 -14.35 -31.93 18.67
C SER A 86 -14.33 -33.26 19.41
N SER A 87 -13.46 -33.40 20.41
CA SER A 87 -13.36 -34.62 21.23
C SER A 87 -14.62 -34.91 22.06
N THR A 88 -15.59 -33.98 22.08
CA THR A 88 -16.74 -34.01 22.97
C THR A 88 -18.08 -34.03 22.26
N ARG A 89 -18.14 -33.78 20.94
CA ARG A 89 -19.41 -33.76 20.19
C ARG A 89 -19.19 -33.99 18.69
N ASN A 90 -20.21 -34.55 18.04
CA ASN A 90 -20.33 -34.49 16.59
C ASN A 90 -20.51 -33.02 16.12
N PRO A 91 -19.65 -32.50 15.22
CA PRO A 91 -19.71 -31.16 14.66
C PRO A 91 -20.94 -31.00 13.76
N ALA A 92 -21.55 -29.82 13.80
CA ALA A 92 -22.66 -29.48 12.91
C ALA A 92 -22.17 -29.17 11.48
N LEU A 93 -23.04 -29.31 10.48
CA LEU A 93 -22.83 -28.69 9.16
C LEU A 93 -23.22 -27.21 9.22
N SER A 94 -22.45 -26.41 9.95
CA SER A 94 -22.67 -24.96 10.09
C SER A 94 -21.49 -24.17 9.57
N SER A 95 -21.75 -23.03 8.92
CA SER A 95 -20.69 -22.12 8.44
C SER A 95 -19.76 -21.60 9.54
N ASN A 96 -20.17 -21.74 10.81
CA ASN A 96 -19.39 -21.32 11.97
C ASN A 96 -18.58 -22.46 12.61
N GLU A 97 -18.66 -23.68 12.07
CA GLU A 97 -17.89 -24.82 12.56
C GLU A 97 -16.47 -24.82 12.01
N ALA A 98 -15.52 -25.22 12.85
CA ALA A 98 -14.08 -25.11 12.56
C ALA A 98 -13.70 -25.81 11.24
N SER A 99 -14.22 -27.02 11.00
CA SER A 99 -13.99 -27.79 9.78
C SER A 99 -14.43 -27.05 8.51
N LEU A 100 -15.54 -26.30 8.55
CA LEU A 100 -16.05 -25.54 7.41
C LEU A 100 -15.33 -24.20 7.22
N LEU A 101 -14.86 -23.56 8.31
CA LEU A 101 -14.04 -22.35 8.24
C LEU A 101 -12.67 -22.64 7.60
N LEU A 102 -12.05 -23.78 7.91
CA LEU A 102 -10.75 -24.16 7.33
C LEU A 102 -10.81 -24.45 5.83
N CYS A 103 -11.94 -24.97 5.34
CA CYS A 103 -12.20 -25.18 3.92
C CYS A 103 -12.10 -23.88 3.08
N GLN A 104 -12.23 -22.72 3.71
CA GLN A 104 -12.20 -21.40 3.07
C GLN A 104 -10.80 -20.80 2.94
N ILE A 105 -9.80 -21.35 3.63
CA ILE A 105 -8.44 -20.76 3.72
C ILE A 105 -7.57 -21.12 2.51
N CYS A 106 -7.42 -22.41 2.20
CA CYS A 106 -6.67 -22.86 1.02
C CYS A 106 -7.06 -24.29 0.62
N LYS A 107 -6.63 -24.72 -0.58
CA LYS A 107 -6.92 -26.08 -1.08
C LYS A 107 -6.36 -27.18 -0.17
N SER A 108 -5.17 -26.98 0.41
CA SER A 108 -4.56 -27.97 1.32
C SER A 108 -5.43 -28.18 2.55
N TRP A 109 -5.83 -27.09 3.21
CA TRP A 109 -6.64 -27.14 4.43
C TRP A 109 -8.04 -27.71 4.21
N ARG A 110 -8.60 -27.52 3.01
CA ARG A 110 -9.86 -28.16 2.61
C ARG A 110 -9.72 -29.69 2.50
N ASN A 111 -8.59 -30.17 1.97
CA ASN A 111 -8.34 -31.61 1.90
C ASN A 111 -8.19 -32.19 3.32
N VAL A 112 -7.44 -31.52 4.21
CA VAL A 112 -7.31 -31.91 5.62
C VAL A 112 -8.66 -31.98 6.33
N ALA A 113 -9.50 -30.94 6.19
CA ALA A 113 -10.80 -30.91 6.82
C ALA A 113 -11.73 -32.03 6.30
N HIS A 114 -11.63 -32.36 5.01
CA HIS A 114 -12.37 -33.47 4.41
C HIS A 114 -11.89 -34.83 4.93
N ASP A 115 -10.57 -35.03 5.03
CA ASP A 115 -9.98 -36.26 5.54
C ASP A 115 -10.33 -36.46 7.03
N ALA A 116 -10.25 -35.39 7.84
CA ALA A 116 -10.67 -35.39 9.23
C ALA A 116 -12.17 -35.74 9.40
N ALA A 117 -13.05 -35.18 8.56
CA ALA A 117 -14.48 -35.51 8.53
C ALA A 117 -14.75 -36.98 8.16
N SER A 118 -13.94 -37.54 7.25
CA SER A 118 -14.08 -38.94 6.81
C SER A 118 -13.68 -39.96 7.89
N MET A 119 -12.92 -39.55 8.93
CA MET A 119 -12.45 -40.40 10.02
C MET A 119 -13.51 -40.72 11.11
N GLY A 120 -14.80 -40.72 10.76
CA GLY A 120 -15.85 -41.30 11.61
C GLY A 120 -16.74 -40.31 12.37
N VAL A 121 -16.82 -39.06 11.90
CA VAL A 121 -17.60 -38.02 12.55
C VAL A 121 -18.90 -37.75 11.76
N ILE A 122 -20.05 -38.07 12.35
CA ILE A 122 -21.36 -37.84 11.71
C ILE A 122 -21.69 -36.35 11.81
N HIS A 123 -21.65 -35.62 10.69
CA HIS A 123 -22.08 -34.24 10.70
C HIS A 123 -23.60 -34.11 10.80
N ILE A 124 -24.08 -33.31 11.76
CA ILE A 124 -25.51 -33.09 11.97
C ILE A 124 -25.96 -31.86 11.16
N VAL A 125 -26.97 -32.03 10.31
CA VAL A 125 -27.65 -30.91 9.63
C VAL A 125 -28.45 -30.13 10.68
N VAL A 126 -28.09 -28.86 10.89
CA VAL A 126 -28.85 -27.94 11.76
C VAL A 126 -29.83 -27.15 10.88
N PRO A 127 -31.11 -26.97 11.29
CA PRO A 127 -32.10 -26.20 10.55
C PRO A 127 -31.74 -24.73 10.33
#